data_AF-A0A521X1D6-F1
#
_entry.id   AF-A0A521X1D6-F1
#
_cell.length_a   1.000
_cell.length_b   1.000
_cell.length_c   1.000
_cell.angle_alpha   90.00
_cell.angle_beta   90.00
_cell.angle_gamma   90.00
#
_symmetry.space_group_name_H-M   'P 1'
#
loop_
_entity.id
_entity.type
_entity.pdbx_description
1 polymer ?
#
loop_
_entity_poly.entity_id
_entity_poly.type
_entity_poly.pdbx_seq_one_letter_code
_entity_poly.pdbx_strand_id
1 'polypeptide(L)'
;MQDSTQTFENKKRNWFTIGYIESQENQVKKQTEEFFGRNRNGFSQFALDAIEVIMQGTFHLRDIDEIHTDENGADFKRSFRAFADQHYYRIVFTCKAIYHLFHFGYYTEASILMRNLIETFIRLKYIEKQQSYELIMSAFAGSMGYQGKKFTVKYKEQFDSVAPGLYNDYRTLCDIAHGEAGTMIFKSELKEGTIKYDDGLIFKALESTFVVNQFCVYLLAHLEYMMHVFPEIKLNMPPDYAVKYHQVTTTL
;
A
#
# COMPACT_ATOMS: atom_id res chain seq x y z
N MET A 1 -36.62 -23.82 38.56
CA MET A 1 -35.37 -24.13 37.84
C MET A 1 -35.72 -24.39 36.39
N GLN A 2 -35.77 -23.31 35.60
CA GLN A 2 -35.91 -23.41 34.15
C GLN A 2 -34.56 -23.79 33.56
N ASP A 3 -34.65 -24.60 32.53
CA ASP A 3 -33.65 -25.52 31.99
C ASP A 3 -32.45 -24.78 31.38
N SER A 4 -31.38 -24.57 32.18
CA SER A 4 -30.13 -23.95 31.73
C SER A 4 -29.46 -24.72 30.59
N THR A 5 -29.85 -25.98 30.40
CA THR A 5 -29.37 -26.91 29.37
C THR A 5 -29.93 -26.57 27.99
N GLN A 6 -31.18 -26.11 27.87
CA GLN A 6 -31.77 -25.69 26.59
C GLN A 6 -31.13 -24.41 26.02
N THR A 7 -30.70 -23.48 26.88
CA THR A 7 -29.97 -22.27 26.47
C THR A 7 -28.57 -22.55 25.91
N PHE A 8 -27.93 -23.64 26.35
CA PHE A 8 -26.60 -24.03 25.86
C PHE A 8 -26.67 -24.77 24.52
N GLU A 9 -27.71 -25.58 24.27
CA GLU A 9 -27.86 -26.28 23.00
C GLU A 9 -28.26 -25.35 21.84
N ASN A 10 -29.02 -24.28 22.10
CA ASN A 10 -29.31 -23.27 21.07
C ASN A 10 -28.12 -22.35 20.73
N LYS A 11 -27.09 -22.28 21.58
CA LYS A 11 -25.84 -21.55 21.27
C LYS A 11 -24.84 -22.36 20.44
N LYS A 12 -25.08 -23.65 20.20
CA LYS A 12 -24.17 -24.53 19.43
C LYS A 12 -24.22 -24.36 17.91
N ARG A 13 -25.01 -23.43 17.34
CA ARG A 13 -25.27 -23.40 15.89
C ARG A 13 -24.58 -22.32 15.04
N ASN A 14 -23.78 -21.41 15.60
CA ASN A 14 -23.10 -20.39 14.79
C ASN A 14 -21.58 -20.39 15.04
N TRP A 15 -20.92 -21.52 14.75
CA TRP A 15 -19.46 -21.48 14.64
C TRP A 15 -19.09 -20.70 13.38
N PHE A 16 -18.23 -19.71 13.52
CA PHE A 16 -17.55 -19.12 12.36
C PHE A 16 -16.66 -20.19 11.74
N THR A 17 -17.05 -20.65 10.56
CA THR A 17 -16.25 -21.57 9.75
C THR A 17 -15.46 -20.78 8.72
N ILE A 18 -14.37 -21.36 8.21
CA ILE A 18 -13.63 -20.76 7.09
C ILE A 18 -14.55 -20.56 5.88
N GLY A 19 -15.39 -21.55 5.57
CA GLY A 19 -16.36 -21.42 4.48
C GLY A 19 -17.39 -20.30 4.67
N TYR A 20 -17.71 -19.93 5.92
CA TYR A 20 -18.53 -18.74 6.17
C TYR A 20 -17.79 -17.46 5.81
N ILE A 21 -16.52 -17.31 6.19
CA ILE A 21 -15.68 -16.16 5.82
C ILE A 21 -15.51 -16.09 4.30
N GLU A 22 -15.19 -17.20 3.63
CA GLU A 22 -15.05 -17.26 2.16
C GLU A 22 -16.35 -16.86 1.45
N SER A 23 -17.51 -17.20 2.02
CA SER A 23 -18.81 -16.78 1.47
C SER A 23 -18.99 -15.25 1.57
N GLN A 24 -18.56 -14.65 2.68
CA GLN A 24 -18.60 -13.20 2.88
C GLN A 24 -17.59 -12.49 1.95
N GLU A 25 -16.38 -13.03 1.76
CA GLU A 25 -15.39 -12.50 0.82
C GLU A 25 -15.98 -12.36 -0.58
N ASN A 26 -16.66 -13.42 -1.07
CA ASN A 26 -17.28 -13.41 -2.38
C ASN A 26 -18.44 -12.39 -2.48
N GLN A 27 -19.22 -12.24 -1.41
CA GLN A 27 -20.29 -11.24 -1.35
C GLN A 27 -19.71 -9.82 -1.39
N VAL A 28 -18.72 -9.52 -0.54
CA VAL A 28 -18.07 -8.21 -0.48
C VAL A 28 -17.35 -7.89 -1.79
N LYS A 29 -16.73 -8.90 -2.41
CA LYS A 29 -16.12 -8.77 -3.74
C LYS A 29 -17.13 -8.26 -4.75
N LYS A 30 -18.30 -8.91 -4.84
CA LYS A 30 -19.36 -8.50 -5.77
C LYS A 30 -19.86 -7.09 -5.46
N GLN A 31 -20.08 -6.75 -4.20
CA GLN A 31 -20.51 -5.39 -3.80
C GLN A 31 -19.45 -4.33 -4.14
N THR A 32 -18.18 -4.67 -3.98
CA THR A 32 -17.05 -3.80 -4.34
C THR A 32 -16.99 -3.59 -5.85
N GLU A 33 -17.13 -4.65 -6.66
CA GLU A 33 -17.22 -4.56 -8.12
C GLU A 33 -18.44 -3.75 -8.58
N GLU A 34 -19.59 -3.91 -7.93
CA GLU A 34 -20.78 -3.13 -8.23
C GLU A 34 -20.58 -1.64 -7.89
N PHE A 35 -19.82 -1.33 -6.84
CA PHE A 35 -19.57 0.05 -6.40
C PHE A 35 -18.43 0.74 -7.18
N PHE A 36 -17.34 0.03 -7.43
CA PHE A 36 -16.08 0.53 -8.00
C PHE A 36 -15.75 0.03 -9.41
N GLY A 37 -16.62 -0.79 -10.01
CA GLY A 37 -16.36 -1.43 -11.30
C GLY A 37 -16.30 -0.46 -12.48
N ARG A 38 -15.95 -1.03 -13.65
CA ARG A 38 -15.70 -0.32 -14.91
C ARG A 38 -16.84 0.60 -15.37
N ASN A 39 -18.09 0.28 -15.02
CA ASN A 39 -19.27 1.06 -15.39
C ASN A 39 -19.67 2.13 -14.35
N ARG A 40 -18.85 2.35 -13.32
CA ARG A 40 -19.06 3.41 -12.32
C ARG A 40 -17.87 4.37 -12.28
N ASN A 41 -16.92 4.14 -11.39
CA ASN A 41 -15.75 5.00 -11.24
C ASN A 41 -14.47 4.40 -11.85
N GLY A 42 -14.52 3.16 -12.36
CA GLY A 42 -13.40 2.54 -13.06
C GLY A 42 -12.19 2.21 -12.18
N PHE A 43 -12.30 2.34 -10.86
CA PHE A 43 -11.18 2.15 -9.93
C PHE A 43 -10.49 0.80 -10.12
N SER A 44 -11.25 -0.31 -10.23
CA SER A 44 -10.62 -1.63 -10.34
C SER A 44 -9.76 -1.77 -11.59
N GLN A 45 -10.17 -1.13 -12.70
CA GLN A 45 -9.40 -1.12 -13.94
C GLN A 45 -8.16 -0.23 -13.77
N PHE A 46 -8.35 0.99 -13.29
CA PHE A 46 -7.27 1.94 -13.01
C PHE A 46 -6.19 1.30 -12.11
N ALA A 47 -6.58 0.69 -11.00
CA ALA A 47 -5.66 0.10 -10.04
C ALA A 47 -4.86 -1.06 -10.65
N LEU A 48 -5.52 -1.97 -11.38
CA LEU A 48 -4.84 -3.09 -12.03
C LEU A 48 -3.91 -2.62 -13.15
N ASP A 49 -4.34 -1.67 -13.97
CA ASP A 49 -3.50 -1.11 -15.03
C ASP A 49 -2.29 -0.40 -14.46
N ALA A 50 -2.46 0.40 -13.41
CA ALA A 50 -1.35 1.09 -12.74
C ALA A 50 -0.37 0.11 -12.10
N ILE A 51 -0.86 -0.96 -11.44
CA ILE A 51 -0.01 -2.04 -10.90
C ILE A 51 0.77 -2.71 -12.04
N GLU A 52 0.11 -3.02 -13.16
CA GLU A 52 0.75 -3.64 -14.32
C GLU A 52 1.82 -2.72 -14.91
N VAL A 53 1.55 -1.42 -15.03
CA VAL A 53 2.51 -0.44 -15.53
C VAL A 53 3.74 -0.37 -14.62
N ILE A 54 3.57 -0.35 -13.29
CA ILE A 54 4.69 -0.38 -12.33
C ILE A 54 5.47 -1.69 -12.48
N MET A 55 4.76 -2.82 -12.57
CA MET A 55 5.36 -4.15 -12.73
C MET A 55 6.22 -4.24 -13.99
N GLN A 56 5.63 -3.94 -15.16
CA GLN A 56 6.32 -4.01 -16.45
C GLN A 56 7.48 -2.99 -16.52
N GLY A 57 7.28 -1.79 -15.97
CA GLY A 57 8.35 -0.79 -15.85
C GLY A 57 9.55 -1.32 -15.05
N THR A 58 9.28 -1.89 -13.87
CA THR A 58 10.32 -2.41 -12.96
C THR A 58 11.04 -3.62 -13.55
N PHE A 59 10.31 -4.58 -14.13
CA PHE A 59 10.88 -5.88 -14.52
C PHE A 59 11.40 -5.96 -15.95
N HIS A 60 10.91 -5.11 -16.86
CA HIS A 60 11.17 -5.29 -18.29
C HIS A 60 11.70 -4.05 -19.02
N LEU A 61 11.33 -2.84 -18.59
CA LEU A 61 11.66 -1.61 -19.32
C LEU A 61 12.79 -0.79 -18.69
N ARG A 62 13.09 -1.06 -17.42
CA ARG A 62 14.23 -0.52 -16.69
C ARG A 62 15.52 -1.19 -17.17
N ASP A 63 16.57 -0.40 -17.34
CA ASP A 63 17.89 -0.93 -17.59
C ASP A 63 18.44 -1.59 -16.32
N ILE A 64 19.03 -2.78 -16.46
CA ILE A 64 19.78 -3.38 -15.35
C ILE A 64 21.05 -2.56 -15.19
N ASP A 65 21.11 -1.75 -14.14
CA ASP A 65 22.34 -1.05 -13.77
C ASP A 65 23.41 -2.13 -13.48
N GLU A 66 24.42 -2.27 -14.34
CA GLU A 66 25.61 -3.06 -13.99
C GLU A 66 26.15 -2.50 -12.66
N ILE A 67 26.72 -3.33 -11.78
CA ILE A 67 27.39 -2.86 -10.56
C ILE A 67 28.89 -3.00 -10.79
N HIS A 68 29.53 -1.92 -11.21
CA HIS A 68 30.97 -1.78 -11.23
C HIS A 68 31.39 -1.34 -9.83
N THR A 69 32.21 -2.16 -9.21
CA THR A 69 32.89 -1.87 -7.95
C THR A 69 34.22 -1.21 -8.27
N ASP A 70 34.20 -0.11 -9.02
CA ASP A 70 35.40 0.71 -9.20
C ASP A 70 35.72 1.38 -7.86
N GLU A 71 36.99 1.32 -7.47
CA GLU A 71 37.52 1.66 -6.14
C GLU A 71 37.42 3.15 -5.77
N ASN A 72 36.82 3.98 -6.63
CA ASN A 72 36.71 5.43 -6.44
C ASN A 72 35.26 5.87 -6.18
N GLY A 73 34.76 5.54 -4.99
CA GLY A 73 33.80 6.37 -4.27
C GLY A 73 32.33 6.22 -4.66
N ALA A 74 31.54 5.67 -3.73
CA ALA A 74 30.19 6.13 -3.36
C ALA A 74 29.40 6.89 -4.45
N ASP A 75 29.08 6.26 -5.59
CA ASP A 75 28.17 6.86 -6.56
C ASP A 75 26.75 6.85 -5.96
N PHE A 76 26.35 8.01 -5.46
CA PHE A 76 25.02 8.23 -4.90
C PHE A 76 23.94 7.82 -5.89
N LYS A 77 24.03 8.21 -7.17
CA LYS A 77 22.96 8.00 -8.15
C LYS A 77 22.74 6.53 -8.41
N ARG A 78 23.81 5.79 -8.68
CA ARG A 78 23.74 4.34 -8.90
C ARG A 78 23.28 3.59 -7.65
N SER A 79 23.83 3.94 -6.49
CA SER A 79 23.43 3.32 -5.21
C SER A 79 21.97 3.61 -4.88
N PHE A 80 21.49 4.82 -5.19
CA PHE A 80 20.12 5.23 -5.00
C PHE A 80 19.17 4.46 -5.95
N ARG A 81 19.55 4.31 -7.22
CA ARG A 81 18.79 3.51 -8.20
C ARG A 81 18.68 2.05 -7.77
N ALA A 82 19.78 1.43 -7.31
CA ALA A 82 19.76 0.07 -6.77
C ALA A 82 18.89 -0.06 -5.51
N PHE A 83 18.95 0.93 -4.62
CA PHE A 83 18.10 0.99 -3.43
C PHE A 83 16.61 1.13 -3.79
N ALA A 84 16.29 2.02 -4.73
CA ALA A 84 14.93 2.19 -5.22
C ALA A 84 14.39 0.92 -5.89
N ASP A 85 15.21 0.25 -6.70
CA ASP A 85 14.85 -1.00 -7.37
C ASP A 85 14.45 -2.11 -6.40
N GLN A 86 15.23 -2.32 -5.34
CA GLN A 86 14.90 -3.28 -4.28
C GLN A 86 13.52 -2.98 -3.66
N HIS A 87 13.20 -1.69 -3.50
CA HIS A 87 11.89 -1.27 -3.02
C HIS A 87 10.79 -1.50 -4.06
N TYR A 88 11.01 -1.14 -5.33
CA TYR A 88 10.03 -1.31 -6.40
C TYR A 88 9.69 -2.78 -6.66
N TYR A 89 10.67 -3.68 -6.56
CA TYR A 89 10.45 -5.13 -6.57
C TYR A 89 9.35 -5.54 -5.57
N ARG A 90 9.38 -5.00 -4.35
CA ARG A 90 8.40 -5.30 -3.30
C ARG A 90 7.11 -4.51 -3.41
N ILE A 91 7.17 -3.27 -3.90
CA ILE A 91 6.02 -2.36 -4.04
C ILE A 91 4.97 -2.99 -4.97
N VAL A 92 5.36 -3.59 -6.09
CA VAL A 92 4.42 -4.23 -7.04
C VAL A 92 3.51 -5.24 -6.33
N PHE A 93 4.12 -6.15 -5.57
CA PHE A 93 3.37 -7.17 -4.82
C PHE A 93 2.56 -6.59 -3.67
N THR A 94 3.08 -5.53 -3.03
CA THR A 94 2.36 -4.82 -1.95
C THR A 94 1.11 -4.14 -2.49
N CYS A 95 1.20 -3.44 -3.63
CA CYS A 95 0.04 -2.83 -4.28
C CYS A 95 -0.99 -3.88 -4.69
N LYS A 96 -0.54 -5.02 -5.24
CA LYS A 96 -1.44 -6.12 -5.59
C LYS A 96 -2.12 -6.72 -4.35
N ALA A 97 -1.39 -6.91 -3.25
CA ALA A 97 -1.94 -7.38 -1.99
C ALA A 97 -2.99 -6.41 -1.41
N ILE A 98 -2.71 -5.10 -1.42
CA ILE A 98 -3.67 -4.06 -1.01
C ILE A 98 -4.94 -4.16 -1.85
N TYR A 99 -4.82 -4.22 -3.18
CA TYR A 99 -5.96 -4.37 -4.08
C TYR A 99 -6.80 -5.60 -3.72
N HIS A 100 -6.18 -6.76 -3.50
CA HIS A 100 -6.89 -7.98 -3.13
C HIS A 100 -7.60 -7.86 -1.78
N LEU A 101 -6.89 -7.41 -0.74
CA LEU A 101 -7.44 -7.25 0.61
C LEU A 101 -8.62 -6.27 0.60
N PHE A 102 -8.45 -5.12 -0.04
CA PHE A 102 -9.51 -4.15 -0.26
C PHE A 102 -10.74 -4.80 -0.92
N HIS A 103 -10.51 -5.54 -2.00
CA HIS A 103 -11.58 -6.11 -2.80
C HIS A 103 -12.41 -7.15 -2.03
N PHE A 104 -11.82 -7.82 -1.05
CA PHE A 104 -12.49 -8.80 -0.19
C PHE A 104 -12.99 -8.21 1.15
N GLY A 105 -12.84 -6.91 1.39
CA GLY A 105 -13.32 -6.26 2.62
C GLY A 105 -12.35 -6.24 3.80
N TYR A 106 -11.09 -6.63 3.58
CA TYR A 106 -10.01 -6.54 4.56
C TYR A 106 -9.41 -5.13 4.60
N TYR A 107 -10.25 -4.13 4.90
CA TYR A 107 -9.87 -2.72 4.83
C TYR A 107 -8.79 -2.33 5.85
N THR A 108 -8.80 -2.93 7.04
CA THR A 108 -7.77 -2.73 8.06
C THR A 108 -6.42 -3.22 7.56
N GLU A 109 -6.35 -4.44 7.07
CA GLU A 109 -5.13 -5.08 6.57
C GLU A 109 -4.61 -4.36 5.31
N ALA A 110 -5.51 -3.95 4.42
CA ALA A 110 -5.17 -3.10 3.28
C ALA A 110 -4.53 -1.79 3.75
N SER A 111 -5.09 -1.14 4.77
CA SER A 111 -4.56 0.12 5.32
C SER A 111 -3.20 -0.04 6.00
N ILE A 112 -2.97 -1.17 6.68
CA ILE A 112 -1.65 -1.52 7.24
C ILE A 112 -0.60 -1.61 6.13
N LEU A 113 -0.94 -2.23 4.99
CA LEU A 113 -0.02 -2.29 3.85
C LEU A 113 0.14 -0.93 3.16
N MET A 114 -0.90 -0.09 3.10
CA MET A 114 -0.79 1.28 2.59
C MET A 114 0.21 2.11 3.39
N ARG A 115 0.27 1.91 4.72
CA ARG A 115 1.30 2.53 5.58
C ARG A 115 2.72 2.25 5.06
N ASN A 116 3.01 1.00 4.71
CA ASN A 116 4.31 0.61 4.17
C ASN A 116 4.60 1.27 2.80
N LEU A 117 3.57 1.41 1.94
CA LEU A 117 3.74 2.12 0.65
C LEU A 117 4.16 3.57 0.84
N ILE A 118 3.46 4.32 1.71
CA ILE A 118 3.77 5.74 1.92
C ILE A 118 5.09 5.93 2.67
N GLU A 119 5.42 5.08 3.65
CA GLU A 119 6.72 5.10 4.32
C GLU A 119 7.87 4.88 3.33
N THR A 120 7.72 3.91 2.42
CA THR A 120 8.72 3.61 1.41
C THR A 120 8.89 4.80 0.45
N PHE A 121 7.78 5.37 -0.03
CA PHE A 121 7.80 6.54 -0.91
C PHE A 121 8.56 7.71 -0.27
N ILE A 122 8.16 8.06 0.96
CA ILE A 122 8.76 9.18 1.69
C ILE A 122 10.23 8.93 1.99
N ARG A 123 10.62 7.69 2.32
CA ARG A 123 12.03 7.34 2.54
C ARG A 123 12.85 7.55 1.27
N LEU A 124 12.37 7.09 0.12
CA LEU A 124 13.07 7.27 -1.15
C LEU A 124 13.22 8.76 -1.48
N LYS A 125 12.13 9.53 -1.43
CA LYS A 125 12.16 10.99 -1.64
C LYS A 125 13.07 11.72 -0.66
N TYR A 126 13.09 11.30 0.60
CA TYR A 126 13.94 11.90 1.62
C TYR A 126 15.41 11.65 1.32
N ILE A 127 15.80 10.39 1.07
CA ILE A 127 17.19 10.02 0.77
C ILE A 127 17.66 10.69 -0.53
N GLU A 128 16.81 10.71 -1.56
CA GLU A 128 17.04 11.47 -2.78
C GLU A 128 17.34 12.93 -2.48
N LYS A 129 16.49 13.60 -1.67
CA LYS A 129 16.69 15.01 -1.32
C LYS A 129 17.98 15.25 -0.54
N GLN A 130 18.42 14.31 0.29
CA GLN A 130 19.66 14.45 1.07
C GLN A 130 20.94 14.20 0.24
N GLN A 131 20.84 13.50 -0.89
CA GLN A 131 22.01 13.15 -1.73
C GLN A 131 23.15 12.50 -0.93
N SER A 132 22.83 11.65 0.05
CA SER A 132 23.80 11.04 0.96
C SER A 132 23.93 9.53 0.75
N TYR A 133 25.12 9.09 0.36
CA TYR A 133 25.47 7.67 0.22
C TYR A 133 25.39 6.93 1.57
N GLU A 134 25.87 7.53 2.65
CA GLU A 134 25.78 6.93 3.99
C GLU A 134 24.33 6.70 4.43
N LEU A 135 23.41 7.60 4.07
CA LEU A 135 21.98 7.41 4.34
C LEU A 135 21.40 6.24 3.55
N ILE A 136 21.80 6.05 2.29
CA ILE A 136 21.41 4.87 1.50
C ILE A 136 21.91 3.61 2.19
N MET A 137 23.21 3.54 2.51
CA MET A 137 23.81 2.33 3.08
C MET A 137 23.23 1.98 4.45
N SER A 138 22.99 2.99 5.31
CA SER A 138 22.34 2.77 6.60
C SER A 138 20.88 2.34 6.45
N ALA A 139 20.14 2.89 5.48
CA ALA A 139 18.77 2.46 5.18
C ALA A 139 18.72 1.02 4.64
N PHE A 140 19.68 0.65 3.79
CA PHE A 140 19.82 -0.70 3.25
C PHE A 140 20.16 -1.72 4.35
N ALA A 141 21.11 -1.39 5.23
CA ALA A 141 21.53 -2.26 6.33
C ALA A 141 20.47 -2.43 7.43
N GLY A 142 19.50 -1.50 7.53
CA GLY A 142 18.39 -1.57 8.46
C GLY A 142 18.85 -1.71 9.92
N SER A 143 18.39 -2.77 10.59
CA SER A 143 18.69 -3.02 12.01
C SER A 143 20.14 -3.45 12.27
N MET A 144 20.83 -3.98 11.26
CA MET A 144 22.25 -4.36 11.35
C MET A 144 23.15 -3.11 11.41
N GLY A 145 22.73 -2.04 10.73
CA GLY A 145 23.47 -0.79 10.63
C GLY A 145 24.66 -0.87 9.66
N TYR A 146 25.10 0.29 9.19
CA TYR A 146 26.27 0.46 8.33
C TYR A 146 27.38 1.12 9.15
N GLN A 147 28.57 0.51 9.19
CA GLN A 147 29.70 0.99 10.02
C GLN A 147 29.33 1.21 11.50
N GLY A 148 28.49 0.32 12.06
CA GLY A 148 28.01 0.43 13.44
C GLY A 148 26.95 1.50 13.68
N LYS A 149 26.51 2.24 12.64
CA LYS A 149 25.44 3.24 12.71
C LYS A 149 24.15 2.71 12.09
N LYS A 150 23.06 2.74 12.84
CA LYS A 150 21.72 2.40 12.34
C LYS A 150 21.09 3.59 11.63
N PHE A 151 20.11 3.33 10.77
CA PHE A 151 19.24 4.39 10.25
C PHE A 151 18.36 4.94 11.38
N THR A 152 18.60 6.18 11.82
CA THR A 152 17.94 6.78 12.99
C THR A 152 16.98 7.93 12.66
N VAL A 153 16.87 8.32 11.39
CA VAL A 153 16.01 9.44 10.98
C VAL A 153 14.55 9.09 11.24
N LYS A 154 13.86 9.90 12.05
CA LYS A 154 12.47 9.62 12.43
C LYS A 154 11.55 9.80 11.24
N TYR A 155 10.44 9.07 11.20
CA TYR A 155 9.44 9.25 10.14
C TYR A 155 8.94 10.70 10.07
N LYS A 156 8.62 11.33 11.20
CA LYS A 156 8.20 12.74 11.22
C LYS A 156 9.20 13.66 10.50
N GLU A 157 10.49 13.49 10.72
CA GLU A 157 11.54 14.28 10.06
C GLU A 157 11.58 14.03 8.55
N GLN A 158 11.42 12.78 8.10
CA GLN A 158 11.38 12.44 6.69
C GLN A 158 10.14 13.05 6.01
N PHE A 159 8.96 12.88 6.61
CA PHE A 159 7.70 13.41 6.10
C PHE A 159 7.72 14.94 6.05
N ASP A 160 8.11 15.62 7.14
CA ASP A 160 8.16 17.08 7.18
C ASP A 160 9.17 17.66 6.18
N SER A 161 10.23 16.92 5.85
CA SER A 161 11.18 17.32 4.81
C SER A 161 10.64 17.14 3.40
N VAL A 162 9.87 16.08 3.13
CA VAL A 162 9.37 15.77 1.78
C VAL A 162 8.06 16.51 1.48
N ALA A 163 7.10 16.48 2.40
CA ALA A 163 5.78 17.06 2.28
C ALA A 163 5.29 17.54 3.67
N PRO A 164 5.59 18.80 4.05
CA PRO A 164 5.15 19.36 5.32
C PRO A 164 3.66 19.17 5.58
N GLY A 165 3.30 18.66 6.75
CA GLY A 165 1.91 18.40 7.15
C GLY A 165 1.40 16.97 6.86
N LEU A 166 1.97 16.27 5.87
CA LEU A 166 1.54 14.91 5.49
C LEU A 166 1.72 13.88 6.61
N TYR A 167 2.65 14.14 7.54
CA TYR A 167 2.83 13.26 8.71
C TYR A 167 1.55 13.10 9.54
N ASN A 168 0.68 14.13 9.57
CA ASN A 168 -0.57 14.06 10.30
C ASN A 168 -1.56 13.06 9.66
N ASP A 169 -1.65 13.03 8.33
CA ASP A 169 -2.49 12.05 7.63
C ASP A 169 -1.91 10.64 7.74
N TYR A 170 -0.59 10.53 7.66
CA TYR A 170 0.13 9.27 7.88
C TYR A 170 -0.13 8.69 9.29
N ARG A 171 -0.29 9.53 10.31
CA ARG A 171 -0.61 9.05 11.67
C ARG A 171 -1.91 8.25 11.72
N THR A 172 -2.92 8.57 10.91
CA THR A 172 -4.14 7.76 10.85
C THR A 172 -3.84 6.31 10.46
N LEU A 173 -2.90 6.09 9.54
CA LEU A 173 -2.46 4.74 9.16
C LEU A 173 -1.64 4.06 10.27
N CYS A 174 -0.90 4.82 11.09
CA CYS A 174 -0.26 4.29 12.29
C CYS A 174 -1.29 3.83 13.32
N ASP A 175 -2.30 4.65 13.60
CA ASP A 175 -3.35 4.35 14.57
C ASP A 175 -4.09 3.07 14.15
N ILE A 176 -4.35 2.90 12.84
CA ILE A 176 -4.89 1.66 12.27
C ILE A 176 -3.91 0.48 12.45
N ALA A 177 -2.61 0.66 12.20
CA ALA A 177 -1.65 -0.42 12.34
C ALA A 177 -1.40 -0.86 13.80
N HIS A 178 -1.66 0.01 14.77
CA HIS A 178 -1.42 -0.25 16.19
C HIS A 178 -2.67 -0.66 16.97
N GLY A 179 -3.81 -0.87 16.32
CA GLY A 179 -5.03 -1.29 17.03
C GLY A 179 -5.68 -0.16 17.82
N GLU A 180 -5.37 1.10 17.51
CA GLU A 180 -6.00 2.25 18.16
C GLU A 180 -7.38 2.52 17.56
N ALA A 181 -8.04 3.61 17.99
CA ALA A 181 -9.41 3.95 17.61
C ALA A 181 -9.69 3.89 16.09
N GLY A 182 -8.69 4.18 15.26
CA GLY A 182 -8.80 4.07 13.80
C GLY A 182 -9.13 2.66 13.28
N THR A 183 -8.66 1.60 13.95
CA THR A 183 -9.03 0.22 13.57
C THR A 183 -10.51 -0.08 13.73
N MET A 184 -11.14 0.55 14.72
CA MET A 184 -12.55 0.29 15.04
C MET A 184 -13.46 0.82 13.94
N ILE A 185 -13.03 1.83 13.18
CA ILE A 185 -13.83 2.42 12.09
C ILE A 185 -14.18 1.35 11.04
N PHE A 186 -13.23 0.46 10.71
CA PHE A 186 -13.46 -0.59 9.72
C PHE A 186 -14.29 -1.77 10.23
N LYS A 187 -14.38 -1.95 11.55
CA LYS A 187 -14.95 -3.15 12.19
C LYS A 187 -16.09 -2.88 13.17
N SER A 188 -16.58 -1.65 13.23
CA SER A 188 -17.71 -1.31 14.09
C SER A 188 -18.68 -0.32 13.47
N GLU A 189 -19.90 -0.32 13.97
CA GLU A 189 -20.93 0.69 13.70
C GLU A 189 -21.40 1.29 15.03
N LEU A 190 -21.59 2.61 15.06
CA LEU A 190 -22.26 3.28 16.17
C LEU A 190 -23.75 3.40 15.83
N LYS A 191 -24.57 2.61 16.51
CA LYS A 191 -26.03 2.62 16.32
C LYS A 191 -26.71 2.86 17.65
N GLU A 192 -27.52 3.92 17.73
CA GLU A 192 -28.31 4.26 18.93
C GLU A 192 -27.44 4.37 20.21
N GLY A 193 -26.25 4.95 20.09
CA GLY A 193 -25.32 5.11 21.22
C GLY A 193 -24.59 3.83 21.64
N THR A 194 -24.75 2.72 20.92
CA THR A 194 -24.06 1.45 21.18
C THR A 194 -23.09 1.13 20.04
N ILE A 195 -21.89 0.69 20.41
CA ILE A 195 -20.89 0.17 19.45
C ILE A 195 -21.23 -1.29 19.19
N LYS A 196 -21.47 -1.64 17.92
CA LYS A 196 -21.60 -3.02 17.46
C LYS A 196 -20.41 -3.36 16.59
N TYR A 197 -19.82 -4.53 16.81
CA TYR A 197 -18.76 -5.05 15.97
C TYR A 197 -19.33 -5.81 14.79
N ASP A 198 -18.63 -5.77 13.67
CA ASP A 198 -19.00 -6.52 12.48
C ASP A 198 -18.68 -8.01 12.69
N ASP A 199 -19.69 -8.84 12.48
CA ASP A 199 -19.55 -10.29 12.46
C ASP A 199 -18.96 -10.77 11.12
N GLY A 200 -17.64 -10.60 10.97
CA GLY A 200 -16.86 -11.06 9.81
C GLY A 200 -16.50 -9.96 8.80
N LEU A 201 -16.74 -10.22 7.52
CA LEU A 201 -16.45 -9.29 6.42
C LEU A 201 -17.75 -8.65 5.90
N ILE A 202 -17.79 -7.32 5.95
CA ILE A 202 -18.95 -6.52 5.54
C ILE A 202 -18.45 -5.41 4.63
N PHE A 203 -19.14 -5.23 3.50
CA PHE A 203 -18.87 -4.11 2.61
C PHE A 203 -19.33 -2.80 3.27
N LYS A 204 -18.40 -1.84 3.35
CA LYS A 204 -18.65 -0.51 3.93
C LYS A 204 -18.26 0.58 2.95
N ALA A 205 -19.24 1.30 2.40
CA ALA A 205 -19.02 2.21 1.27
C ALA A 205 -18.11 3.40 1.60
N LEU A 206 -18.24 4.01 2.79
CA LEU A 206 -17.44 5.17 3.19
C LEU A 206 -15.99 4.77 3.50
N GLU A 207 -15.84 3.69 4.25
CA GLU A 207 -14.57 3.12 4.69
C GLU A 207 -13.78 2.58 3.50
N SER A 208 -14.44 1.89 2.56
CA SER A 208 -13.83 1.48 1.30
C SER A 208 -13.39 2.68 0.47
N THR A 209 -14.16 3.77 0.44
CA THR A 209 -13.78 5.01 -0.25
C THR A 209 -12.53 5.64 0.36
N PHE A 210 -12.39 5.64 1.69
CA PHE A 210 -11.16 6.08 2.36
C PHE A 210 -9.94 5.28 1.87
N VAL A 211 -10.05 3.95 1.82
CA VAL A 211 -8.95 3.08 1.35
C VAL A 211 -8.63 3.36 -0.12
N VAL A 212 -9.64 3.45 -0.98
CA VAL A 212 -9.46 3.70 -2.42
C VAL A 212 -8.76 5.02 -2.67
N ASN A 213 -9.20 6.10 -2.03
CA ASN A 213 -8.62 7.43 -2.25
C ASN A 213 -7.14 7.47 -1.91
N GLN A 214 -6.76 6.91 -0.75
CA GLN A 214 -5.35 6.83 -0.35
C GLN A 214 -4.55 5.93 -1.30
N PHE A 215 -5.10 4.75 -1.63
CA PHE A 215 -4.42 3.81 -2.50
C PHE A 215 -4.17 4.37 -3.91
N CYS A 216 -5.16 5.03 -4.50
CA CYS A 216 -5.04 5.70 -5.81
C CYS A 216 -3.92 6.74 -5.81
N VAL A 217 -3.89 7.62 -4.81
CA VAL A 217 -2.88 8.67 -4.69
C VAL A 217 -1.49 8.06 -4.54
N TYR A 218 -1.34 7.05 -3.68
CA TYR A 218 -0.03 6.41 -3.46
C TYR A 218 0.44 5.62 -4.67
N LEU A 219 -0.48 4.98 -5.39
CA LEU A 219 -0.17 4.24 -6.60
C LEU A 219 0.31 5.17 -7.72
N LEU A 220 -0.37 6.32 -7.92
CA LEU A 220 0.10 7.35 -8.84
C LEU A 220 1.45 7.94 -8.41
N ALA A 221 1.63 8.25 -7.12
CA ALA A 221 2.88 8.80 -6.61
C ALA A 221 4.06 7.86 -6.89
N HIS A 222 3.88 6.55 -6.61
CA HIS A 222 4.88 5.53 -6.90
C HIS A 222 5.13 5.37 -8.40
N LEU A 223 4.09 5.42 -9.24
CA LEU A 223 4.23 5.34 -10.69
C LEU A 223 5.03 6.52 -11.26
N GLU A 224 4.64 7.75 -10.94
CA GLU A 224 5.33 8.95 -11.40
C GLU A 224 6.77 8.98 -10.89
N TYR A 225 6.99 8.55 -9.65
CA TYR A 225 8.33 8.52 -9.10
C TYR A 225 9.21 7.42 -9.70
N MET A 226 8.64 6.28 -10.09
CA MET A 226 9.37 5.23 -10.80
C MET A 226 9.93 5.79 -12.12
N MET A 227 9.11 6.53 -12.86
CA MET A 227 9.50 7.19 -14.11
C MET A 227 10.56 8.27 -13.92
N HIS A 228 10.60 8.89 -12.73
CA HIS A 228 11.62 9.87 -12.37
C HIS A 228 12.96 9.20 -12.03
N VAL A 229 12.93 8.10 -11.28
CA VAL A 229 14.15 7.35 -10.90
C VAL A 229 14.74 6.57 -12.08
N PHE A 230 13.86 6.03 -12.94
CA PHE A 230 14.19 5.20 -14.10
C PHE A 230 13.64 5.85 -15.39
N PRO A 231 14.20 6.99 -15.84
CA PRO A 231 13.71 7.72 -17.00
C PRO A 231 13.79 6.91 -18.30
N GLU A 232 14.68 5.90 -18.37
CA GLU A 232 14.78 4.98 -19.49
C GLU A 232 13.49 4.19 -19.76
N ILE A 233 12.65 3.95 -18.75
CA ILE A 233 11.33 3.32 -18.94
C ILE A 233 10.50 4.14 -19.94
N LYS A 234 10.60 5.47 -19.89
CA LYS A 234 9.90 6.35 -20.83
C LYS A 234 10.49 6.32 -22.24
N LEU A 235 11.78 6.04 -22.36
CA LEU A 235 12.46 5.95 -23.65
C LEU A 235 12.19 4.60 -24.33
N ASN A 236 12.05 3.54 -23.53
CA ASN A 236 11.91 2.16 -23.99
C ASN A 236 10.44 1.69 -24.05
N MET A 237 9.46 2.53 -23.71
CA MET A 237 8.07 2.09 -23.62
C MET A 237 7.51 1.64 -24.99
N PRO A 238 6.97 0.41 -25.09
CA PRO A 238 6.24 0.00 -26.29
C PRO A 238 4.90 0.76 -26.39
N PRO A 239 4.30 0.86 -27.60
CA PRO A 239 3.09 1.67 -27.81
C PRO A 239 1.90 1.30 -26.92
N ASP A 240 1.69 0.01 -26.66
CA ASP A 240 0.61 -0.50 -25.81
C ASP A 240 0.80 -0.11 -24.33
N TYR A 241 2.04 -0.19 -23.82
CA TYR A 241 2.40 0.32 -22.49
C TYR A 241 2.19 1.84 -22.40
N ALA A 242 2.58 2.59 -23.43
CA ALA A 242 2.44 4.05 -23.47
C ALA A 242 0.97 4.48 -23.35
N VAL A 243 0.07 3.80 -24.07
CA VAL A 243 -1.38 4.06 -23.96
C VAL A 243 -1.87 3.79 -22.55
N LYS A 244 -1.48 2.66 -21.94
CA LYS A 244 -1.89 2.30 -20.58
C LYS A 244 -1.35 3.29 -19.54
N TYR A 245 -0.07 3.66 -19.63
CA TYR A 245 0.53 4.69 -18.77
C TYR A 245 -0.20 6.03 -18.90
N HIS A 246 -0.51 6.47 -20.12
CA HIS A 246 -1.26 7.70 -20.34
C HIS A 246 -2.65 7.63 -19.73
N GLN A 247 -3.40 6.55 -19.96
CA GLN A 247 -4.73 6.35 -19.36
C GLN A 247 -4.66 6.43 -17.84
N VAL A 248 -3.74 5.71 -17.20
CA VAL A 248 -3.58 5.73 -15.73
C VAL A 248 -3.31 7.14 -15.23
N THR A 249 -2.40 7.88 -15.87
CA THR A 249 -1.99 9.21 -15.40
C THR A 249 -3.00 10.33 -15.66
N THR A 250 -4.01 10.11 -16.51
CA THR A 250 -5.07 11.09 -16.80
C THR A 250 -6.44 10.73 -16.22
N THR A 251 -6.59 9.58 -15.56
CA THR A 251 -7.91 9.05 -15.11
C THR A 251 -8.40 9.66 -13.79
N LEU A 252 -7.54 10.34 -13.02
CA LEU A 252 -7.86 10.96 -11.73
C LEU A 252 -7.85 12.50 -11.84
#